data_AF-A0A193LFQ7-F1
#
_entry.id   AF-A0A193LFQ7-F1
#
_cell.length_a   1.000
_cell.length_b   1.000
_cell.length_c   1.000
_cell.angle_alpha   90.00
_cell.angle_beta   90.00
_cell.angle_gamma   90.00
#
_symmetry.space_group_name_H-M   'P 1'
#
loop_
_entity.id
_entity.type
_entity.pdbx_description
1 polymer ?
#
loop_
_entity_poly.entity_id
_entity_poly.type
_entity_poly.pdbx_seq_one_letter_code
_entity_poly.pdbx_strand_id
1 'polypeptide(L)'
;MNILIDDKPLAEILRAYELPMATKEGHPALAGDYHAIEVMASLEDYYLGKAEADWGDEENKTQLLGCSCGIAGCWPLLCKINVQGDTVVWSEFEQPHRDEDWDYSAFGVLEFDKQQYLEAVQAMQNL
;
A
#
# COMPACT_ATOMS: atom_id res chain seq x y z
N MET A 1 10.50 4.98 6.19
CA MET A 1 9.25 5.29 6.91
C MET A 1 8.32 4.09 6.85
N ASN A 2 8.08 3.41 7.96
CA ASN A 2 7.20 2.24 7.94
C ASN A 2 5.75 2.71 8.11
N ILE A 3 4.85 2.24 7.24
CA ILE A 3 3.41 2.45 7.42
C ILE A 3 2.93 1.46 8.47
N LEU A 4 2.30 1.95 9.54
CA LEU A 4 1.75 1.15 10.62
C LEU A 4 0.22 1.20 10.60
N ILE A 5 -0.42 0.04 10.74
CA ILE A 5 -1.87 -0.13 10.86
C ILE A 5 -2.12 -0.86 12.17
N ASP A 6 -2.82 -0.23 13.11
CA ASP A 6 -3.01 -0.74 14.48
C ASP A 6 -1.69 -1.22 15.11
N ASP A 7 -0.67 -0.35 15.06
CA ASP A 7 0.72 -0.58 15.53
C ASP A 7 1.49 -1.71 14.81
N LYS A 8 0.94 -2.32 13.75
CA LYS A 8 1.61 -3.35 12.96
C LYS A 8 2.13 -2.81 11.64
N PRO A 9 3.35 -3.15 11.20
CA PRO A 9 3.82 -2.80 9.88
C PRO A 9 2.89 -3.35 8.80
N LEU A 10 2.49 -2.50 7.85
CA LEU A 10 1.67 -2.91 6.71
C LEU A 10 2.31 -4.10 5.97
N ALA A 11 3.63 -4.07 5.78
CA ALA A 11 4.38 -5.18 5.18
C ALA A 11 4.21 -6.52 5.93
N GLU A 12 4.06 -6.50 7.26
CA GLU A 12 3.83 -7.72 8.05
C GLU A 12 2.39 -8.23 7.88
N ILE A 13 1.42 -7.32 7.77
CA ILE A 13 0.03 -7.67 7.46
C ILE A 13 -0.04 -8.34 6.08
N LEU A 14 0.62 -7.76 5.07
CA LEU A 14 0.67 -8.34 3.73
C LEU A 14 1.44 -9.66 3.71
N ARG A 15 2.55 -9.78 4.45
CA ARG A 15 3.28 -11.04 4.59
C ARG A 15 2.38 -12.19 5.00
N ALA A 16 1.52 -11.98 5.99
CA ALA A 16 0.61 -13.04 6.46
C ALA A 16 -0.36 -13.51 5.37
N TYR A 17 -0.83 -12.58 4.52
CA TYR A 17 -1.73 -12.87 3.41
C TYR A 17 -1.02 -13.47 2.19
N GLU A 18 0.16 -12.95 1.84
CA GLU A 18 0.92 -13.33 0.65
C GLU A 18 1.71 -14.63 0.82
N LEU A 19 2.00 -15.04 2.06
CA LEU A 19 2.84 -16.20 2.33
C LEU A 19 2.39 -17.49 1.61
N PRO A 20 1.10 -17.85 1.54
CA PRO A 20 0.66 -19.01 0.77
C PRO A 20 0.98 -18.90 -0.72
N MET A 21 0.81 -17.71 -1.31
CA MET A 21 1.06 -17.45 -2.74
C MET A 21 2.56 -17.49 -3.03
N ALA A 22 3.36 -16.78 -2.23
CA ALA A 22 4.82 -16.80 -2.30
C ALA A 22 5.41 -18.21 -2.06
N THR A 23 4.82 -19.00 -1.16
CA THR A 23 5.22 -20.39 -0.92
C THR A 23 4.92 -21.29 -2.12
N LYS A 24 3.75 -21.11 -2.75
CA LYS A 24 3.36 -21.84 -3.98
C LYS A 24 4.33 -21.55 -5.13
N GLU A 25 4.83 -20.32 -5.23
CA GLU A 25 5.85 -19.90 -6.20
C GLU A 25 7.26 -20.43 -5.86
N GLY A 26 7.46 -21.00 -4.67
CA GLY A 26 8.76 -21.51 -4.21
C GLY A 26 9.67 -20.44 -3.59
N HIS A 27 9.15 -19.22 -3.37
CA HIS A 27 9.90 -18.06 -2.89
C HIS A 27 9.21 -17.40 -1.68
N PRO A 28 9.04 -18.10 -0.54
CA PRO A 28 8.30 -17.59 0.62
C PRO A 28 8.87 -16.31 1.24
N ALA A 29 10.12 -15.97 0.94
CA ALA A 29 10.74 -14.72 1.39
C ALA A 29 10.15 -13.48 0.71
N LEU A 30 9.52 -13.61 -0.46
CA LEU A 30 8.91 -12.48 -1.19
C LEU A 30 7.67 -11.93 -0.48
N ALA A 31 7.01 -12.74 0.37
CA ALA A 31 5.82 -12.31 1.09
C ALA A 31 6.14 -11.15 2.05
N GLY A 32 5.50 -10.02 1.81
CA GLY A 32 5.69 -8.77 2.53
C GLY A 32 7.09 -8.17 2.40
N ASP A 33 7.87 -8.53 1.37
CA ASP A 33 9.20 -7.95 1.11
C ASP A 33 9.08 -6.54 0.48
N TYR A 34 8.41 -5.66 1.21
CA TYR A 34 8.14 -4.29 0.83
C TYR A 34 8.82 -3.31 1.79
N HIS A 35 9.21 -2.19 1.23
CA HIS A 35 9.95 -1.13 1.88
C HIS A 35 9.24 0.20 1.66
N ALA A 36 9.55 1.15 2.56
CA ALA A 36 9.09 2.52 2.46
C ALA A 36 9.50 3.14 1.11
N ILE A 37 8.61 3.96 0.55
CA ILE A 37 8.90 4.79 -0.61
C ILE A 37 9.04 6.25 -0.19
N GLU A 38 9.76 7.02 -0.99
CA GLU A 38 9.72 8.48 -0.90
C GLU A 38 8.56 9.00 -1.75
N VAL A 39 7.77 9.90 -1.17
CA VAL A 39 6.64 10.55 -1.84
C VAL A 39 7.02 12.02 -2.01
N MET A 40 7.15 12.46 -3.26
CA MET A 40 7.52 13.84 -3.59
C MET A 40 6.32 14.81 -3.56
N ALA A 41 5.11 14.27 -3.64
CA ALA A 41 3.87 15.04 -3.54
C ALA A 41 3.53 15.40 -2.08
N SER A 42 2.50 16.23 -1.90
CA SER A 42 1.85 16.40 -0.60
C SER A 42 1.44 15.03 -0.06
N LEU A 43 1.97 14.62 1.11
CA LEU A 43 1.60 13.32 1.71
C LEU A 43 0.09 13.22 1.92
N GLU A 44 -0.57 14.33 2.28
CA GLU A 44 -2.03 14.34 2.44
C GLU A 44 -2.72 14.06 1.11
N ASP A 45 -2.40 14.79 0.04
CA ASP A 45 -3.06 14.55 -1.25
C ASP A 45 -2.74 13.16 -1.80
N TYR A 46 -1.52 12.69 -1.61
CA TYR A 46 -1.09 11.36 -2.02
C TYR A 46 -1.87 10.26 -1.29
N TYR A 47 -1.86 10.28 0.03
CA TYR A 47 -2.56 9.30 0.86
C TYR A 47 -4.08 9.55 0.94
N LEU A 48 -4.63 10.57 0.29
CA LEU A 48 -6.07 10.68 0.03
C LEU A 48 -6.44 10.23 -1.39
N GLY A 49 -5.50 9.66 -2.16
CA GLY A 49 -5.74 9.21 -3.53
C GLY A 49 -6.02 10.36 -4.51
N LYS A 50 -5.60 11.59 -4.19
CA LYS A 50 -5.81 12.78 -5.02
C LYS A 50 -4.61 13.14 -5.90
N ALA A 51 -3.43 12.61 -5.58
CA ALA A 51 -2.26 12.76 -6.44
C ALA A 51 -2.42 11.88 -7.68
N GLU A 52 -2.04 12.38 -8.85
CA GLU A 52 -1.90 11.52 -10.03
C GLU A 52 -0.89 10.43 -9.72
N ALA A 53 -1.22 9.18 -10.05
CA ALA A 53 -0.32 8.07 -9.85
C ALA A 53 0.84 8.20 -10.85
N ASP A 54 2.06 8.51 -10.37
CA ASP A 54 3.29 8.46 -11.19
C ASP A 54 3.50 7.05 -11.78
N TRP A 55 2.84 6.04 -11.21
CA TRP A 55 2.69 4.68 -11.70
C TRP A 55 1.20 4.31 -11.74
N GLY A 56 0.53 4.73 -12.80
CA GLY A 56 -0.84 4.37 -13.11
C GLY A 56 -0.89 3.12 -13.97
N ASP A 57 -1.46 2.05 -13.43
CA ASP A 57 -2.43 1.32 -14.23
C ASP A 57 -3.56 2.29 -14.65
N GLU A 58 -4.44 1.89 -15.57
CA GLU A 58 -5.59 2.72 -15.95
C GLU A 58 -6.59 2.94 -14.77
N GLU A 59 -6.31 2.39 -13.58
CA GLU A 59 -7.24 2.28 -12.45
C GLU A 59 -7.04 3.33 -11.34
N ASN A 60 -6.04 4.21 -11.46
CA ASN A 60 -5.73 5.28 -10.49
C ASN A 60 -5.44 4.76 -9.06
N LYS A 61 -4.62 3.71 -8.92
CA LYS A 61 -4.17 3.22 -7.62
C LYS A 61 -2.97 4.02 -7.07
N THR A 62 -2.88 4.08 -5.74
CA THR A 62 -1.79 4.70 -4.98
C THR A 62 -0.76 3.65 -4.56
N GLN A 63 0.52 3.93 -4.77
CA GLN A 63 1.60 3.08 -4.27
C GLN A 63 1.79 3.30 -2.77
N LEU A 64 1.63 2.25 -1.98
CA LEU A 64 1.84 2.31 -0.52
C LEU A 64 3.27 1.99 -0.14
N LEU A 65 3.87 0.99 -0.80
CA LEU A 65 5.21 0.48 -0.55
C LEU A 65 5.89 0.05 -1.86
N GLY A 66 7.19 -0.23 -1.82
CA GLY A 66 7.94 -0.69 -3.00
C GLY A 66 9.15 -1.55 -2.64
N CYS A 67 9.98 -1.85 -3.64
CA CYS A 67 11.24 -2.57 -3.42
C CYS A 67 12.26 -1.74 -2.64
N SER A 68 13.17 -2.42 -1.93
CA SER A 68 14.32 -1.83 -1.21
C SER A 68 15.27 -1.02 -2.09
N CYS A 69 15.18 -1.13 -3.41
CA CYS A 69 15.98 -0.34 -4.36
C CYS A 69 15.68 1.17 -4.31
N GLY A 70 14.56 1.59 -3.70
CA GLY A 70 14.18 2.98 -3.53
C GLY A 70 13.65 3.68 -4.79
N ILE A 71 13.48 2.94 -5.89
CA ILE A 71 12.93 3.46 -7.14
C ILE A 71 11.40 3.32 -7.10
N ALA A 72 10.68 4.44 -7.24
CA ALA A 72 9.22 4.45 -7.36
C ALA A 72 8.76 3.54 -8.52
N GLY A 73 7.69 2.78 -8.29
CA GLY A 73 7.18 1.79 -9.25
C GLY A 73 8.02 0.52 -9.44
N CYS A 74 9.14 0.33 -8.74
CA CYS A 74 9.85 -0.94 -8.75
C CYS A 74 9.20 -1.90 -7.74
N TRP A 75 8.53 -2.94 -8.23
CA TRP A 75 7.76 -3.89 -7.41
C TRP A 75 6.83 -3.20 -6.40
N PRO A 76 5.87 -2.38 -6.88
CA PRO A 76 5.02 -1.63 -5.98
C PRO A 76 3.99 -2.55 -5.30
N LEU A 77 3.58 -2.16 -4.10
CA LEU A 77 2.30 -2.56 -3.52
C LEU A 77 1.33 -1.41 -3.74
N LEU A 78 0.28 -1.65 -4.51
CA LEU A 78 -0.73 -0.67 -4.87
C LEU A 78 -2.02 -0.91 -4.07
N CYS A 79 -2.80 0.14 -3.86
CA CYS A 79 -4.19 0.05 -3.48
C CYS A 79 -4.98 1.24 -4.03
N LYS A 80 -6.29 1.11 -4.10
CA LYS A 80 -7.19 2.23 -4.33
C LYS A 80 -7.56 2.89 -3.01
N ILE A 81 -7.47 4.22 -2.98
CA ILE A 81 -7.84 5.01 -1.81
C ILE A 81 -9.11 5.79 -2.13
N ASN A 82 -10.18 5.57 -1.36
CA ASN A 82 -11.44 6.30 -1.49
C ASN A 82 -11.82 6.97 -0.17
N VAL A 83 -12.18 8.25 -0.23
CA VAL A 83 -12.71 8.98 0.93
C VAL A 83 -14.24 8.97 0.87
N GLN A 84 -14.88 8.34 1.85
CA GLN A 84 -16.32 8.19 1.94
C GLN A 84 -16.82 8.89 3.22
N GLY A 85 -17.20 10.16 3.10
CA GLY A 85 -17.58 10.97 4.26
C GLY A 85 -16.41 11.12 5.25
N ASP A 86 -16.57 10.50 6.41
CA ASP A 86 -15.62 10.50 7.53
C ASP A 86 -14.76 9.22 7.60
N THR A 87 -14.77 8.41 6.53
CA THR A 87 -13.98 7.18 6.43
C THR A 87 -13.04 7.24 5.24
N VAL A 88 -11.79 6.83 5.41
CA VAL A 88 -10.84 6.55 4.32
C VAL A 88 -10.78 5.05 4.13
N VAL A 89 -10.94 4.57 2.90
CA VAL A 89 -10.97 3.14 2.58
C VAL A 89 -9.82 2.83 1.63
N TRP A 90 -8.97 1.88 2.03
CA TRP A 90 -7.99 1.24 1.14
C TRP A 90 -8.55 -0.09 0.65
N SER A 91 -8.62 -0.27 -0.66
CA SER A 91 -9.22 -1.43 -1.31
C SER A 91 -8.45 -1.81 -2.57
N GLU A 92 -8.87 -2.87 -3.25
CA GLU A 92 -8.31 -3.25 -4.57
C GLU A 92 -6.77 -3.33 -4.54
N PHE A 93 -6.23 -3.98 -3.50
CA PHE A 93 -4.79 -4.16 -3.34
C PHE A 93 -4.22 -4.97 -4.49
N GLU A 94 -2.99 -4.66 -4.89
CA GLU A 94 -2.37 -5.32 -6.03
C GLU A 94 -0.84 -5.29 -5.95
N GLN A 95 -0.23 -6.35 -6.48
CA GLN A 95 1.18 -6.39 -6.86
C GLN A 95 1.24 -6.61 -8.39
N PRO A 96 1.44 -5.56 -9.20
CA PRO A 96 1.21 -5.61 -10.66
C PRO A 96 2.24 -6.43 -11.44
N HIS A 97 3.32 -6.87 -10.79
CA HIS A 97 4.27 -7.81 -11.41
C HIS A 97 3.96 -9.28 -11.05
N ARG A 98 2.86 -9.53 -10.33
CA ARG A 98 2.39 -10.84 -9.89
C ARG A 98 0.86 -10.96 -10.01
N ASP A 99 0.22 -10.12 -10.81
CA ASP A 99 -1.23 -10.06 -10.99
C ASP A 99 -1.87 -11.41 -11.38
N GLU A 100 -1.18 -12.23 -12.18
CA GLU A 100 -1.65 -13.56 -12.58
C GLU A 100 -1.59 -14.61 -11.45
N ASP A 101 -0.68 -14.46 -10.48
CA ASP A 101 -0.37 -15.47 -9.47
C ASP A 101 -0.78 -15.08 -8.04
N TRP A 102 -0.87 -13.78 -7.76
CA TRP A 102 -1.16 -13.23 -6.44
C TRP A 102 -2.52 -12.51 -6.43
N ASP A 103 -3.53 -13.21 -5.94
CA ASP A 103 -4.91 -12.73 -5.85
C ASP A 103 -5.21 -12.05 -4.51
N TYR A 104 -5.51 -10.76 -4.55
CA TYR A 104 -5.87 -9.94 -3.38
C TYR A 104 -7.38 -9.76 -3.18
N SER A 105 -8.23 -10.36 -4.02
CA SER A 105 -9.68 -10.23 -3.92
C SER A 105 -10.25 -10.68 -2.56
N ALA A 106 -9.55 -11.61 -1.88
CA ALA A 106 -9.90 -12.09 -0.54
C ALA A 106 -9.18 -11.37 0.61
N PHE A 107 -8.25 -10.43 0.33
CA PHE A 107 -7.59 -9.62 1.35
C PHE A 107 -8.57 -8.65 2.01
N GLY A 108 -9.51 -8.12 1.22
CA GLY A 108 -10.56 -7.22 1.68
C GLY A 108 -10.12 -5.75 1.66
N VAL A 109 -10.71 -4.98 2.58
CA VAL A 109 -10.51 -3.53 2.70
C VAL A 109 -9.94 -3.18 4.06
N LEU A 110 -9.19 -2.08 4.12
CA LEU A 110 -8.83 -1.42 5.36
C LEU A 110 -9.60 -0.11 5.46
N GLU A 111 -10.31 0.08 6.57
CA GLU A 111 -11.13 1.27 6.81
C GLU A 111 -10.55 2.07 7.98
N PHE A 112 -10.46 3.38 7.79
CA PHE A 112 -9.88 4.29 8.77
C PHE A 112 -10.86 5.40 9.10
N ASP A 113 -10.91 5.79 10.37
CA ASP A 113 -11.46 7.08 10.74
C ASP A 113 -10.63 8.18 10.06
N LYS A 114 -11.29 9.08 9.34
CA LYS A 114 -10.62 10.08 8.51
C LYS A 114 -9.82 11.08 9.34
N GLN A 115 -10.29 11.45 10.53
CA GLN A 115 -9.54 12.39 11.36
C GLN A 115 -8.25 11.73 11.87
N GLN A 116 -8.35 10.52 12.41
CA GLN A 116 -7.19 9.75 12.87
C GLN A 116 -6.18 9.51 11.72
N TYR A 117 -6.69 9.21 10.52
CA TYR A 117 -5.88 9.01 9.32
C TYR A 117 -5.06 10.25 8.96
N LEU A 118 -5.70 11.43 8.92
CA LEU A 118 -5.03 12.69 8.59
C LEU A 118 -3.98 13.07 9.64
N GLU A 119 -4.25 12.84 10.92
CA GLU A 119 -3.28 13.05 12.00
C GLU A 119 -2.05 12.14 11.83
N ALA A 120 -2.25 10.87 11.45
CA ALA A 120 -1.17 9.94 11.17
C ALA A 120 -0.34 10.36 9.94
N VAL A 121 -0.98 10.76 8.85
CA VAL A 121 -0.30 11.27 7.64
C VAL A 121 0.49 12.54 7.94
N GLN A 122 -0.03 13.44 8.78
CA GLN A 122 0.70 14.64 9.19
C GLN A 122 1.92 14.29 10.05
N ALA A 123 1.81 13.29 10.93
CA ALA A 123 2.95 12.82 11.72
C ALA A 123 4.08 12.23 10.85
N MET A 124 3.74 11.64 9.70
CA MET A 124 4.72 11.17 8.71
C MET A 124 5.54 12.30 8.08
N GLN A 125 4.99 13.51 7.93
CA GLN A 125 5.70 14.66 7.34
C GLN A 125 6.77 15.27 8.25
N ASN A 126 6.72 14.99 9.56
CA ASN A 126 7.57 15.63 10.57
C ASN A 126 8.79 14.79 10.99
N LEU A 127 9.12 13.75 10.23
CA LEU A 127 10.25 12.83 10.45
C LEU A 127 11.31 13.00 9.36
#